data_AF-A0A804LTU8-F1
#
_entry.id   AF-A0A804LTU8-F1
#
_cell.length_a   1.000
_cell.length_b   1.000
_cell.length_c   1.000
_cell.angle_alpha   90.00
_cell.angle_beta   90.00
_cell.angle_gamma   90.00
#
_symmetry.space_group_name_H-M   'P 1'
#
loop_
_entity.id
_entity.type
_entity.pdbx_description
1 polymer ?
#
loop_
_entity_poly.entity_id
_entity_poly.type
_entity_poly.pdbx_seq_one_letter_code
_entity_poly.pdbx_strand_id
1 'polypeptide(L)'
;MRQPRSARPPQSPPALHNSRPPCEACWKSINHRILSSRLTPAVLPDEHALTESIKRRLTASGCPDDALSSADLHSKLSVRALERRCGRSSTCSTRSPRSTAPPPWLHASQLFPSPPHRGMPPRGERVEQDNSSHRRPPAHR
;
A
#
# COMPACT_ATOMS: atom_id res chain seq x y z
N MET A 1 -48.14 -4.31 40.96
CA MET A 1 -46.96 -3.46 40.73
C MET A 1 -45.83 -4.33 40.15
N ARG A 2 -45.43 -4.14 38.89
CA ARG A 2 -44.36 -4.92 38.24
C ARG A 2 -43.02 -4.23 38.48
N GLN A 3 -42.07 -4.93 39.09
CA GLN A 3 -40.71 -4.43 39.31
C GLN A 3 -39.94 -4.29 37.98
N PRO A 4 -39.05 -3.28 37.86
CA PRO A 4 -38.26 -3.07 36.66
C PRO A 4 -37.12 -4.10 36.58
N ARG A 5 -36.89 -4.62 35.38
CA ARG A 5 -35.82 -5.57 35.08
C ARG A 5 -34.46 -4.92 35.31
N SER A 6 -33.67 -5.53 36.19
CA SER A 6 -32.26 -5.20 36.43
C SER A 6 -31.46 -5.34 35.13
N ALA A 7 -30.98 -4.23 34.58
CA ALA A 7 -30.11 -4.19 33.42
C ALA A 7 -28.73 -4.71 33.81
N ARG A 8 -28.28 -5.81 33.19
CA ARG A 8 -26.89 -6.26 33.31
C ARG A 8 -25.97 -5.18 32.74
N PRO A 9 -24.85 -4.85 33.41
CA PRO A 9 -23.85 -3.97 32.84
C PRO A 9 -23.22 -4.61 31.58
N PRO A 10 -22.73 -3.79 30.64
CA PRO A 10 -22.09 -4.28 29.42
C PRO A 10 -20.84 -5.09 29.79
N GLN A 11 -20.81 -6.34 29.34
CA GLN A 11 -19.62 -7.18 29.42
C GLN A 11 -18.53 -6.51 28.57
N SER A 12 -17.53 -5.92 29.21
CA SER A 12 -16.33 -5.44 28.55
C SER A 12 -15.63 -6.59 27.83
N PRO A 13 -15.14 -6.39 26.59
CA PRO A 13 -14.47 -7.44 25.83
C PRO A 13 -13.20 -7.91 26.57
N PRO A 14 -12.84 -9.20 26.49
CA PRO A 14 -11.64 -9.71 27.13
C PRO A 14 -10.44 -8.99 26.54
N ALA A 15 -9.73 -8.23 27.37
CA ALA A 15 -8.43 -7.69 27.03
C ALA A 15 -7.52 -8.87 26.67
N LEU A 16 -7.17 -9.00 25.39
CA LEU A 16 -6.14 -9.91 24.93
C LEU A 16 -4.82 -9.48 25.58
N HIS A 17 -4.48 -10.12 26.69
CA HIS A 17 -3.24 -9.92 27.43
C HIS A 17 -2.06 -10.33 26.54
N ASN A 18 -1.50 -9.36 25.82
CA ASN A 18 -0.39 -9.54 24.89
C ASN A 18 0.97 -9.56 25.61
N SER A 19 1.02 -10.11 26.83
CA SER A 19 2.09 -9.83 27.80
C SER A 19 3.17 -10.90 27.90
N ARG A 20 3.16 -11.93 27.06
CA ARG A 20 4.20 -12.98 27.10
C ARG A 20 4.49 -13.51 25.71
N PRO A 21 5.76 -13.54 25.26
CA PRO A 21 6.09 -14.22 24.02
C PRO A 21 5.62 -15.67 24.14
N PRO A 22 4.88 -16.20 23.15
CA PRO A 22 4.47 -17.59 23.16
C PRO A 22 5.73 -18.46 23.27
N CYS A 23 5.74 -19.44 24.18
CA CYS A 23 6.76 -20.48 24.12
C CYS A 23 6.68 -21.17 22.75
N GLU A 24 7.75 -21.84 22.32
CA GLU A 24 7.80 -22.51 21.01
C GLU A 24 6.60 -23.46 20.80
N ALA A 25 6.19 -24.18 21.85
CA ALA A 25 5.01 -25.04 21.83
C ALA A 25 3.70 -24.26 21.61
N CYS A 26 3.59 -23.06 22.18
CA CYS A 26 2.44 -22.18 21.98
C CYS A 26 2.38 -21.64 20.55
N TRP A 27 3.51 -21.25 19.95
CA TRP A 27 3.54 -20.87 18.53
C TRP A 27 3.10 -22.00 17.60
N LYS A 28 3.58 -23.23 17.85
CA LYS A 28 3.13 -24.41 17.10
C LYS A 28 1.62 -24.62 17.20
N SER A 29 1.07 -24.53 18.42
CA SER A 29 -0.38 -24.64 18.65
C SER A 29 -1.19 -23.52 17.97
N ILE A 30 -0.73 -22.27 18.06
CA ILE A 30 -1.36 -21.12 17.40
C ILE A 30 -1.34 -21.31 15.88
N ASN A 31 -0.20 -21.66 15.30
CA ASN A 31 -0.06 -21.92 13.86
C ASN A 31 -1.00 -23.04 13.43
N HIS A 32 -1.02 -24.16 14.17
CA HIS A 32 -1.94 -25.26 13.88
C HIS A 32 -3.40 -24.81 13.94
N ARG A 33 -3.80 -24.03 14.96
CA ARG A 33 -5.17 -23.51 15.09
C ARG A 33 -5.54 -22.57 13.93
N ILE A 34 -4.65 -21.65 13.56
CA ILE A 34 -4.88 -20.70 12.46
C ILE A 34 -5.00 -21.45 11.13
N LEU A 35 -4.07 -22.35 10.84
CA LEU A 35 -4.04 -23.10 9.58
C LEU A 35 -5.19 -24.11 9.46
N SER A 36 -5.63 -24.71 10.57
CA SER A 36 -6.77 -25.64 10.58
C SER A 36 -8.13 -24.95 10.52
N SER A 37 -8.24 -23.68 10.92
CA SER A 37 -9.50 -22.91 10.92
C SER A 37 -10.05 -22.55 9.52
N ARG A 38 -9.41 -22.99 8.42
CA ARG A 38 -9.80 -22.67 7.03
C ARG A 38 -10.06 -21.17 6.81
N LEU A 39 -9.30 -20.30 7.47
CA LEU A 39 -9.40 -18.86 7.27
C LEU A 39 -8.97 -18.53 5.85
N THR A 40 -9.95 -18.30 4.97
CA THR A 40 -9.70 -17.74 3.64
C THR A 40 -9.45 -16.24 3.82
N PRO A 41 -8.38 -15.69 3.22
CA PRO A 41 -8.17 -14.25 3.27
C PRO A 41 -9.39 -13.56 2.65
N ALA A 42 -9.97 -12.60 3.37
CA ALA A 42 -11.15 -11.87 2.91
C ALA A 42 -10.85 -11.02 1.66
N VAL A 43 -9.58 -10.69 1.45
CA VAL A 43 -9.09 -9.90 0.32
C VAL A 43 -8.12 -10.76 -0.47
N LEU A 44 -8.35 -10.88 -1.77
CA LEU A 44 -7.39 -11.49 -2.68
C LEU A 44 -6.12 -10.64 -2.68
N PRO A 45 -4.94 -11.23 -2.47
CA PRO A 45 -3.70 -10.48 -2.54
C PRO A 45 -3.51 -9.96 -3.98
N ASP A 46 -3.28 -8.65 -4.10
CA ASP A 46 -2.76 -8.06 -5.33
C ASP A 46 -1.24 -8.23 -5.33
N GLU A 47 -0.76 -9.13 -6.18
CA GLU A 47 0.67 -9.45 -6.33
C GLU A 47 1.50 -8.20 -6.65
N HIS A 48 0.95 -7.25 -7.40
CA HIS A 48 1.65 -6.01 -7.73
C HIS A 48 1.78 -5.10 -6.49
N ALA A 49 0.69 -4.88 -5.77
CA ALA A 49 0.71 -4.13 -4.52
C ALA A 49 1.64 -4.75 -3.47
N LEU A 50 1.66 -6.08 -3.37
CA LEU A 50 2.59 -6.80 -2.49
C LEU A 50 4.04 -6.54 -2.87
N THR A 51 4.37 -6.64 -4.16
CA THR A 51 5.73 -6.40 -4.66
C THR A 51 6.17 -4.96 -4.39
N GLU A 52 5.32 -3.97 -4.67
CA GLU A 52 5.63 -2.57 -4.34
C GLU A 52 5.75 -2.34 -2.83
N SER A 53 4.96 -3.03 -2.01
CA SER A 53 5.10 -2.95 -0.55
C SER A 53 6.44 -3.50 -0.05
N ILE A 54 6.90 -4.61 -0.63
CA ILE A 54 8.19 -5.23 -0.30
C ILE A 54 9.33 -4.31 -0.75
N LYS A 55 9.27 -3.82 -2.00
CA LYS A 55 10.23 -2.84 -2.52
C LYS A 55 10.33 -1.61 -1.62
N ARG A 56 9.21 -1.00 -1.25
CA ARG A 56 9.19 0.16 -0.33
C ARG A 56 9.83 -0.16 1.02
N ARG A 57 9.57 -1.34 1.60
CA ARG A 57 10.15 -1.77 2.87
C ARG A 57 11.67 -1.96 2.78
N LEU A 58 12.16 -2.56 1.70
CA LEU A 58 13.59 -2.78 1.46
C LEU A 58 14.33 -1.46 1.22
N THR A 59 13.74 -0.56 0.43
CA THR A 59 14.28 0.80 0.26
C THR A 59 14.30 1.55 1.60
N ALA A 60 13.25 1.43 2.42
CA ALA A 60 13.18 2.07 3.73
C ALA A 60 14.15 1.48 4.77
N SER A 61 14.50 0.19 4.66
CA SER A 61 15.51 -0.44 5.53
C SER A 61 16.96 -0.15 5.11
N GLY A 62 17.17 0.63 4.04
CA GLY A 62 18.50 0.98 3.52
C GLY A 62 19.10 -0.06 2.56
N CYS A 63 18.29 -0.97 2.01
CA CYS A 63 18.73 -2.00 1.07
C CYS A 63 18.08 -1.80 -0.33
N PRO A 64 18.45 -0.76 -1.10
CA PRO A 64 17.87 -0.52 -2.41
C PRO A 64 18.23 -1.60 -3.45
N ASP A 65 19.41 -2.22 -3.34
CA ASP A 65 19.84 -3.32 -4.23
C ASP A 65 18.94 -4.55 -4.08
N ASP A 66 18.56 -4.90 -2.85
CA ASP A 66 17.60 -5.97 -2.58
C ASP A 66 16.21 -5.63 -3.13
N ALA A 67 15.82 -4.36 -3.13
CA ALA A 67 14.55 -3.92 -3.71
C ALA A 67 14.52 -4.13 -5.23
N LEU A 68 15.62 -3.85 -5.93
CA LEU A 68 15.76 -4.12 -7.37
C LEU A 68 15.77 -5.63 -7.66
N SER A 69 16.53 -6.40 -6.87
CA SER A 69 16.56 -7.86 -6.96
C SER A 69 15.17 -8.48 -6.74
N SER A 70 14.40 -7.96 -5.78
CA SER A 70 13.02 -8.38 -5.53
C SER A 70 12.09 -8.10 -6.73
N ALA A 71 12.26 -6.99 -7.45
CA ALA A 71 11.46 -6.66 -8.63
C ALA A 71 11.77 -7.59 -9.81
N ASP A 72 13.05 -7.93 -10.01
CA ASP A 72 13.49 -8.89 -11.03
C ASP A 72 12.99 -10.31 -10.70
N LEU A 73 13.12 -10.73 -9.44
CA LEU A 73 12.59 -12.01 -8.98
C LEU A 73 11.08 -12.10 -9.19
N HIS A 74 10.33 -11.05 -8.84
CA HIS A 74 8.89 -11.01 -9.09
C HIS A 74 8.59 -11.20 -10.58
N SER A 75 9.27 -10.47 -11.47
CA SER A 75 9.09 -10.59 -12.92
C SER A 75 9.34 -12.02 -13.42
N LYS A 76 10.41 -12.67 -12.94
CA LYS A 76 10.74 -14.07 -13.25
C LYS A 76 9.68 -15.05 -12.72
N LEU A 77 9.15 -14.82 -11.52
CA LEU A 77 8.11 -15.65 -10.92
C LEU A 77 6.77 -15.46 -11.61
N SER A 78 6.40 -14.25 -12.03
CA SER A 78 5.15 -14.00 -12.77
C SER A 78 5.13 -14.74 -14.11
N VAL A 79 6.25 -14.76 -14.84
CA VAL A 79 6.40 -15.53 -16.09
C VAL A 79 6.24 -17.03 -15.82
N ARG A 80 6.92 -17.57 -14.80
CA ARG A 80 6.84 -18.99 -14.43
C ARG A 80 5.47 -19.39 -13.86
N ALA A 81 4.79 -18.48 -13.17
CA ALA A 81 3.44 -18.73 -12.63
C ALA A 81 2.43 -18.90 -13.77
N LEU A 82 2.58 -18.12 -14.85
CA LEU A 82 1.79 -18.29 -16.06
C LEU A 82 2.11 -19.62 -16.77
N GLU A 83 3.39 -19.97 -16.87
CA GLU A 83 3.84 -21.23 -17.47
C GLU A 83 3.28 -22.45 -16.71
N ARG A 84 3.34 -22.45 -15.38
CA ARG A 84 2.79 -23.53 -14.54
C ARG A 84 1.27 -23.64 -14.63
N ARG A 85 0.58 -22.53 -14.85
CA ARG A 85 -0.89 -22.52 -15.01
C ARG A 85 -1.31 -23.20 -16.32
N CYS A 86 -0.50 -23.09 -17.37
CA CYS A 86 -0.72 -23.81 -18.63
C CYS A 86 -0.12 -25.23 -18.64
N GLY A 87 0.96 -25.49 -17.91
CA GLY A 87 1.69 -26.77 -17.95
C GLY A 87 1.07 -27.95 -17.18
N ARG A 88 0.00 -27.75 -16.40
CA ARG A 88 -0.73 -28.83 -15.68
C ARG A 88 -2.12 -29.15 -16.23
N SER A 89 -2.59 -28.41 -17.22
CA SER A 89 -3.84 -28.71 -17.92
C SER A 89 -3.54 -29.19 -19.32
N SER A 90 -3.66 -30.49 -19.55
CA SER A 90 -3.58 -31.17 -20.85
C SER A 90 -4.69 -30.77 -21.85
N THR A 91 -5.43 -29.69 -21.56
CA THR A 91 -6.57 -29.21 -22.37
C THR A 91 -6.43 -27.73 -22.78
N CYS A 92 -5.27 -27.10 -22.60
CA CYS A 92 -5.06 -25.74 -23.06
C CYS A 92 -4.85 -25.73 -24.59
N SER A 93 -5.96 -25.63 -25.33
CA SER A 93 -5.94 -25.21 -26.72
C SER A 93 -5.11 -23.93 -26.84
N THR A 94 -3.99 -24.02 -27.54
CA THR A 94 -3.13 -22.91 -27.95
C THR A 94 -3.90 -21.99 -28.90
N ARG A 95 -4.84 -21.20 -28.38
CA ARG A 95 -5.35 -20.03 -29.10
C ARG A 95 -4.33 -18.91 -28.96
N SER A 96 -3.36 -18.95 -29.85
CA SER A 96 -2.47 -17.83 -30.17
C SER A 96 -3.31 -16.55 -30.35
N PRO A 97 -3.04 -15.44 -29.65
CA PRO A 97 -3.53 -14.15 -30.08
C PRO A 97 -2.57 -13.64 -31.16
N ARG A 98 -2.57 -14.29 -32.33
CA ARG A 98 -2.15 -13.60 -33.55
C ARG A 98 -3.30 -12.67 -33.92
N SER A 99 -2.99 -11.38 -34.00
CA SER A 99 -3.73 -10.43 -34.81
C SER A 99 -5.16 -10.11 -34.34
N THR A 100 -5.28 -9.39 -33.21
CA THR A 100 -6.38 -8.44 -33.07
C THR A 100 -5.84 -7.08 -33.51
N ALA A 101 -6.14 -6.71 -34.76
CA ALA A 101 -5.92 -5.36 -35.25
C ALA A 101 -6.53 -4.36 -34.24
N PRO A 102 -5.87 -3.22 -33.97
CA PRO A 102 -6.49 -2.17 -33.16
C PRO A 102 -7.81 -1.78 -33.83
N PRO A 103 -8.89 -1.59 -33.05
CA PRO A 103 -10.15 -1.22 -33.63
C PRO A 103 -10.02 0.14 -34.36
N PRO A 104 -10.76 0.34 -35.47
CA PRO A 104 -10.59 1.47 -36.38
C PRO A 104 -10.86 2.86 -35.77
N TRP A 105 -11.24 2.94 -34.50
CA TRP A 105 -11.51 4.18 -33.77
C TRP A 105 -10.32 4.74 -32.99
N LEU A 106 -9.14 4.10 -33.03
CA LEU A 106 -7.90 4.62 -32.42
C LEU A 106 -7.02 5.43 -33.39
N HIS A 107 -7.65 6.07 -34.37
CA HIS A 107 -7.01 7.02 -35.28
C HIS A 107 -7.19 8.46 -34.73
N ALA A 108 -6.08 9.06 -34.32
CA ALA A 108 -5.79 10.50 -34.37
C ALA A 108 -6.75 11.50 -33.64
N SER A 109 -6.24 12.05 -32.53
CA SER A 109 -6.14 13.51 -32.31
C SER A 109 -7.35 14.36 -31.84
N GLN A 110 -8.35 13.85 -31.10
CA GLN A 110 -9.56 14.66 -30.81
C GLN A 110 -9.99 14.88 -29.34
N LEU A 111 -9.15 14.64 -28.32
CA LEU A 111 -9.59 14.91 -26.92
C LEU A 111 -8.58 15.72 -26.10
N PHE A 112 -8.23 16.91 -26.59
CA PHE A 112 -7.91 18.05 -25.71
C PHE A 112 -9.20 18.81 -25.43
N PRO A 113 -9.43 19.28 -24.19
CA PRO A 113 -9.41 20.72 -24.01
C PRO A 113 -8.55 21.13 -22.81
N SER A 114 -7.55 21.98 -23.06
CA SER A 114 -6.77 22.67 -22.03
C SER A 114 -7.69 23.46 -21.07
N PRO A 115 -7.45 23.45 -19.74
CA PRO A 115 -8.13 24.36 -18.84
C PRO A 115 -7.52 25.78 -18.91
N PRO A 116 -8.31 26.83 -18.64
CA PRO A 116 -7.99 28.22 -18.96
C PRO A 116 -7.05 28.88 -17.94
N HIS A 117 -6.25 29.82 -18.42
CA HIS A 117 -5.50 30.80 -17.64
C HIS A 117 -6.38 31.49 -16.59
N ARG A 118 -5.94 31.50 -15.32
CA ARG A 118 -6.55 32.31 -14.25
C ARG A 118 -5.47 33.13 -13.53
N GLY A 119 -5.49 34.44 -13.78
CA GLY A 119 -5.19 35.50 -12.80
C GLY A 119 -3.74 35.71 -12.36
N MET A 120 -3.05 36.64 -13.03
CA MET A 120 -2.00 37.48 -12.43
C MET A 120 -2.59 38.44 -11.39
N PRO A 121 -1.83 38.84 -10.36
CA PRO A 121 -1.76 40.25 -9.98
C PRO A 121 -0.37 40.84 -10.28
N PRO A 122 -0.27 42.17 -10.45
CA PRO A 122 0.84 42.84 -11.10
C PRO A 122 2.03 43.15 -10.18
N ARG A 123 3.15 43.46 -10.85
CA ARG A 123 4.40 44.03 -10.32
C ARG A 123 4.15 45.22 -9.37
N GLY A 124 4.92 45.30 -8.29
CA GLY A 124 5.00 46.48 -7.44
C GLY A 124 6.20 46.43 -6.49
N GLU A 125 7.25 47.14 -6.88
CA GLU A 125 8.18 47.90 -6.03
C GLU A 125 9.22 47.16 -5.17
N ARG A 126 10.47 47.55 -5.46
CA ARG A 126 11.70 47.29 -4.76
C ARG A 126 11.97 48.54 -3.92
N VAL A 127 11.99 48.42 -2.60
CA VAL A 127 12.53 49.41 -1.64
C VAL A 127 13.32 48.55 -0.65
N GLU A 128 14.63 48.43 -0.81
CA GLU A 128 15.65 49.34 -0.28
C GLU A 128 15.67 49.36 1.26
N GLN A 129 16.77 48.80 1.79
CA GLN A 129 17.47 49.18 3.02
C GLN A 129 16.63 49.52 4.26
N ASP A 130 16.76 48.74 5.32
CA ASP A 130 17.63 49.19 6.40
C ASP A 130 18.04 48.00 7.29
N ASN A 131 19.34 47.95 7.56
CA ASN A 131 19.98 46.98 8.41
C ASN A 131 20.30 47.72 9.71
N SER A 132 19.39 47.76 10.67
CA SER A 132 19.68 48.20 12.04
C SER A 132 18.48 48.08 12.99
N SER A 133 18.80 47.93 14.27
CA SER A 133 17.91 48.11 15.42
C SER A 133 17.07 46.91 15.85
N HIS A 134 17.74 45.90 16.41
CA HIS A 134 17.30 45.31 17.68
C HIS A 134 18.42 45.46 18.73
N ARG A 135 18.53 46.66 19.30
CA ARG A 135 19.10 46.88 20.64
C ARG A 135 18.01 46.54 21.66
N ARG A 136 18.24 45.57 22.53
CA ARG A 136 17.72 45.57 23.91
C ARG A 136 18.77 44.99 24.86
N PRO A 137 18.82 45.49 26.12
CA PRO A 137 20.05 45.69 26.89
C PRO A 137 20.31 44.56 27.90
N PRO A 138 21.52 44.47 28.51
CA PRO A 138 21.71 43.73 29.74
C PRO A 138 21.50 44.64 30.96
N ALA A 139 20.72 44.19 31.94
CA ALA A 139 20.62 44.78 33.27
C ALA A 139 20.49 43.68 34.32
N HIS A 140 21.13 43.90 35.47
CA HIS A 140 21.27 43.03 36.65
C HIS A 140 22.25 41.86 36.45
N ARG A 141 23.29 41.70 37.28
CA ARG A 141 23.41 41.92 38.71
C ARG A 141 24.88 42.09 39.11
#